data_AF-A0A2M8Y3C9-F1
#
_entry.id   AF-A0A2M8Y3C9-F1
#
_cell.length_a   1.000
_cell.length_b   1.000
_cell.length_c   1.000
_cell.angle_alpha   90.00
_cell.angle_beta   90.00
_cell.angle_gamma   90.00
#
_symmetry.space_group_name_H-M   'P 1'
#
loop_
_entity.id
_entity.type
_entity.pdbx_description
1 polymer ?
#
loop_
_entity_poly.entity_id
_entity_poly.type
_entity_poly.pdbx_seq_one_letter_code
_entity_poly.pdbx_strand_id
1 'polypeptide(L)'
;MKKIYFIPLLCFVFLFQSCFEVIEEVKMKDDGTGHFNFVINFSQSKTKINSVLKMQKINGYTIPSKEEIKNEASKIEALAQNTTGISNVKTNIDLTNYIFAIDLDFQKISSLNAVFLKLKNSKKISTAIATDYFTFNDKKFVRSQKVPIKTLYDKLEKADKEVFQTAKYTSVYKFDSVIKSFTNKNAVTSKSNKAIKLNGSIINVINGNEKIENTIILN
;
A
#
# COMPACT_ATOMS: atom_id res chain seq x y z
N MET A 1 44.68 -19.05 -27.56
CA MET A 1 43.26 -19.39 -27.36
C MET A 1 42.73 -18.65 -26.14
N LYS A 2 41.58 -17.99 -26.32
CA LYS A 2 40.60 -17.45 -25.34
C LYS A 2 41.10 -16.55 -24.19
N LYS A 3 41.08 -15.23 -24.44
CA LYS A 3 40.97 -14.20 -23.39
C LYS A 3 39.61 -14.38 -22.69
N ILE A 4 39.62 -14.71 -21.41
CA ILE A 4 38.42 -14.85 -20.60
C ILE A 4 37.97 -13.43 -20.21
N TYR A 5 37.05 -12.85 -20.98
CA TYR A 5 36.27 -11.68 -20.59
C TYR A 5 35.02 -12.18 -19.85
N PHE A 6 35.10 -12.32 -18.52
CA PHE A 6 33.96 -12.79 -17.72
C PHE A 6 33.69 -11.91 -16.49
N ILE A 7 33.87 -10.58 -16.61
CA ILE A 7 33.53 -9.63 -15.54
C ILE A 7 32.93 -8.33 -16.12
N PRO A 8 31.75 -8.40 -16.77
CA PRO A 8 30.78 -7.30 -16.63
C PRO A 8 29.39 -7.77 -16.17
N LEU A 9 29.17 -9.08 -16.00
CA LEU A 9 27.86 -9.63 -15.64
C LEU A 9 27.51 -9.46 -14.15
N LEU A 10 28.52 -9.28 -13.28
CA LEU A 10 28.32 -9.20 -11.83
C LEU A 10 27.83 -7.82 -11.34
N CYS A 11 28.02 -6.75 -12.13
CA CYS A 11 27.59 -5.39 -11.76
C CYS A 11 26.12 -5.09 -12.09
N PHE A 12 25.46 -5.91 -12.92
CA PHE A 12 24.08 -5.65 -13.35
C PHE A 12 23.00 -6.05 -12.33
N VAL A 13 23.36 -6.84 -11.30
CA VAL A 13 22.38 -7.44 -10.37
C VAL A 13 21.99 -6.51 -9.21
N PHE A 14 22.67 -5.36 -9.05
CA PHE A 14 22.46 -4.44 -7.91
C PHE A 14 21.60 -3.21 -8.22
N LEU A 15 21.14 -3.01 -9.46
CA LEU A 15 20.53 -1.74 -9.87
C LEU A 15 18.98 -1.68 -9.81
N PHE A 16 18.30 -2.77 -9.45
CA PHE A 16 16.83 -2.86 -9.58
C PHE A 16 16.07 -3.27 -8.32
N GLN A 17 16.66 -3.12 -7.13
CA GLN A 17 15.94 -3.41 -5.88
C GLN A 17 14.92 -2.29 -5.61
N SER A 18 13.66 -2.67 -5.37
CA SER A 18 12.61 -1.74 -4.99
C SER A 18 12.89 -1.21 -3.59
N CYS A 19 12.73 0.10 -3.36
CA CYS A 19 12.88 0.66 -2.03
C CYS A 19 11.83 0.11 -1.06
N PHE A 20 10.58 -0.02 -1.51
CA PHE A 20 9.50 -0.68 -0.79
C PHE A 20 8.35 -1.02 -1.72
N GLU A 21 7.53 -1.98 -1.31
CA GLU A 21 6.27 -2.31 -1.97
C GLU A 21 5.08 -2.02 -1.06
N VAL A 22 4.06 -1.37 -1.60
CA VAL A 22 2.76 -1.20 -0.95
C VAL A 22 1.79 -2.21 -1.55
N ILE A 23 1.18 -3.04 -0.72
CA ILE A 23 0.21 -4.06 -1.13
C ILE A 23 -1.13 -3.74 -0.48
N GLU A 24 -2.17 -3.61 -1.29
CA GLU A 24 -3.54 -3.36 -0.85
C GLU A 24 -4.43 -4.51 -1.34
N GLU A 25 -5.05 -5.26 -0.43
CA GLU A 25 -6.00 -6.32 -0.77
C GLU A 25 -7.38 -6.05 -0.18
N VAL A 26 -8.42 -6.24 -1.00
CA VAL A 26 -9.82 -6.26 -0.56
C VAL A 26 -10.46 -7.56 -1.02
N LYS A 27 -11.06 -8.29 -0.10
CA LYS A 27 -11.99 -9.39 -0.41
C LYS A 27 -13.39 -8.90 -0.09
N MET A 28 -14.25 -8.82 -1.09
CA MET A 28 -15.61 -8.30 -0.99
C MET A 28 -16.61 -9.44 -1.19
N LYS A 29 -17.55 -9.60 -0.27
CA LYS A 29 -18.70 -10.49 -0.42
C LYS A 29 -19.87 -9.76 -1.05
N ASP A 30 -20.81 -10.53 -1.60
CA ASP A 30 -22.00 -9.96 -2.24
C ASP A 30 -22.92 -9.20 -1.26
N ASP A 31 -22.87 -9.54 0.04
CA ASP A 31 -23.60 -8.85 1.12
C ASP A 31 -22.94 -7.52 1.56
N GLY A 32 -21.80 -7.16 0.97
CA GLY A 32 -21.04 -5.95 1.28
C GLY A 32 -20.07 -6.07 2.46
N THR A 33 -20.09 -7.20 3.19
CA THR A 33 -19.04 -7.53 4.17
C THR A 33 -17.75 -7.93 3.46
N GLY A 34 -16.63 -7.89 4.17
CA GLY A 34 -15.36 -8.26 3.55
C GLY A 34 -14.17 -8.19 4.47
N HIS A 35 -13.02 -8.34 3.85
CA HIS A 35 -11.71 -8.37 4.49
C HIS A 35 -10.77 -7.40 3.79
N PHE A 36 -10.02 -6.64 4.58
CA PHE A 36 -9.00 -5.71 4.10
C PHE A 36 -7.65 -6.09 4.67
N ASN A 37 -6.64 -6.14 3.79
CA ASN A 37 -5.25 -6.30 4.15
C ASN A 37 -4.44 -5.18 3.50
N PHE A 38 -3.55 -4.57 4.28
CA PHE A 38 -2.62 -3.56 3.79
C PHE A 38 -1.22 -3.85 4.29
N VAL A 39 -0.26 -3.93 3.39
CA VAL A 39 1.13 -4.26 3.69
C VAL A 39 2.06 -3.18 3.14
N ILE A 40 3.03 -2.78 3.94
CA ILE A 40 4.21 -2.06 3.47
C ILE A 40 5.42 -2.98 3.68
N ASN A 41 6.05 -3.37 2.59
CA ASN A 41 7.14 -4.33 2.55
C ASN A 41 8.46 -3.65 2.17
N PHE A 42 9.37 -3.51 3.13
CA PHE A 42 10.72 -2.97 2.93
C PHE A 42 11.81 -4.04 2.86
N SER A 43 11.46 -5.33 2.71
CA SER A 43 12.43 -6.43 2.77
C SER A 43 13.60 -6.30 1.79
N GLN A 44 13.35 -5.75 0.60
CA GLN A 44 14.39 -5.46 -0.41
C GLN A 44 15.37 -4.35 0.03
N SER A 45 14.97 -3.50 0.98
CA SER A 45 15.79 -2.43 1.57
C SER A 45 16.40 -2.80 2.92
N LYS A 46 16.32 -4.06 3.35
CA LYS A 46 16.76 -4.52 4.69
C LYS A 46 18.18 -4.07 5.04
N THR A 47 19.14 -4.24 4.12
CA THR A 47 20.54 -3.83 4.35
C THR A 47 20.67 -2.32 4.54
N LYS A 48 19.96 -1.52 3.74
CA LYS A 48 19.95 -0.06 3.86
C LYS A 48 19.35 0.38 5.19
N ILE A 49 18.21 -0.19 5.58
CA ILE A 49 17.53 0.12 6.84
C ILE A 49 18.41 -0.26 8.04
N ASN A 50 19.04 -1.43 8.03
CA ASN A 50 19.98 -1.84 9.09
C ASN A 50 21.12 -0.84 9.30
N SER A 51 21.64 -0.24 8.23
CA SER A 51 22.67 0.80 8.32
C SER A 51 22.11 2.10 8.89
N VAL A 52 20.91 2.50 8.47
CA VAL A 52 20.24 3.70 8.98
C VAL A 52 19.93 3.56 10.47
N LEU A 53 19.41 2.42 10.94
CA LEU A 53 19.07 2.21 12.36
C LEU A 53 20.25 2.29 13.33
N LYS A 54 21.50 2.26 12.84
CA LYS A 54 22.70 2.49 13.66
C LYS A 54 22.99 3.97 13.88
N MET A 55 22.31 4.86 13.15
CA MET A 55 22.44 6.30 13.24
C MET A 55 21.38 6.87 14.19
N GLN A 56 21.60 8.07 14.71
CA GLN A 56 20.59 8.78 15.51
C GLN A 56 19.60 9.57 14.64
N LYS A 57 20.09 10.10 13.51
CA LYS A 57 19.32 10.93 12.58
C LYS A 57 19.64 10.59 11.12
N ILE A 58 18.68 10.82 10.23
CA ILE A 58 18.83 10.77 8.78
C ILE A 58 18.01 11.92 8.16
N ASN A 59 18.61 12.72 7.27
CA ASN A 59 17.97 13.90 6.65
C ASN A 59 17.26 14.83 7.66
N GLY A 60 17.84 15.01 8.86
CA GLY A 60 17.22 15.82 9.92
C GLY A 60 16.14 15.12 10.75
N TYR A 61 15.64 13.96 10.32
CA TYR A 61 14.67 13.14 11.06
C TYR A 61 15.35 12.26 12.11
N THR A 62 14.79 12.24 13.33
CA THR A 62 15.19 11.26 14.36
C THR A 62 14.70 9.87 13.96
N ILE A 63 15.58 8.89 14.07
CA ILE A 63 15.23 7.51 13.77
C ILE A 63 14.44 6.92 14.95
N PRO A 64 13.24 6.38 14.73
CA PRO A 64 12.44 5.83 15.81
C PRO A 64 13.04 4.52 16.33
N SER A 65 12.91 4.29 17.62
CA SER A 65 13.19 3.02 18.27
C SER A 65 12.20 1.94 17.84
N LYS A 66 12.59 0.68 18.01
CA LYS A 66 11.71 -0.47 17.77
C LYS A 66 10.45 -0.42 18.62
N GLU A 67 10.54 0.13 19.83
CA GLU A 67 9.41 0.28 20.74
C GLU A 67 8.44 1.36 20.26
N GLU A 68 8.95 2.51 19.81
CA GLU A 68 8.10 3.56 19.22
C GLU A 68 7.32 3.06 18.00
N ILE A 69 7.96 2.26 17.14
CA ILE A 69 7.30 1.64 15.99
C ILE A 69 6.16 0.71 16.44
N LYS A 70 6.42 -0.16 17.43
CA LYS A 70 5.41 -1.07 17.99
C LYS A 70 4.26 -0.33 18.66
N ASN A 71 4.57 0.71 19.42
CA ASN A 71 3.57 1.55 20.09
C ASN A 71 2.69 2.27 19.08
N GLU A 72 3.27 2.76 17.98
CA GLU A 72 2.51 3.41 16.91
C GLU A 72 1.58 2.43 16.20
N ALA A 73 2.06 1.24 15.85
CA ALA A 73 1.22 0.20 15.27
C ALA A 73 0.08 -0.24 16.21
N SER A 74 0.35 -0.36 17.52
CA SER A 74 -0.68 -0.69 18.53
C SER A 74 -1.77 0.38 18.60
N LYS A 75 -1.41 1.67 18.44
CA LYS A 75 -2.40 2.77 18.35
C LYS A 75 -3.25 2.65 17.10
N ILE A 76 -2.67 2.29 15.95
CA ILE A 76 -3.40 2.08 14.70
C ILE A 76 -4.36 0.88 14.84
N GLU A 77 -3.89 -0.22 15.43
CA GLU A 77 -4.71 -1.40 15.72
C GLU A 77 -5.91 -1.05 16.59
N ALA A 78 -5.67 -0.39 17.72
CA ALA A 78 -6.73 0.03 18.64
C ALA A 78 -7.72 1.00 17.97
N LEU A 79 -7.23 1.92 17.12
CA LEU A 79 -8.09 2.85 16.38
C LEU A 79 -9.01 2.10 15.40
N ALA A 80 -8.47 1.14 14.65
CA ALA A 80 -9.26 0.32 13.73
C ALA A 80 -10.27 -0.55 14.50
N GLN A 81 -9.83 -1.21 15.58
CA GLN A 81 -10.67 -2.08 16.43
C GLN A 81 -11.83 -1.31 17.07
N ASN A 82 -11.63 -0.04 17.42
CA ASN A 82 -12.66 0.84 17.99
C ASN A 82 -13.55 1.50 16.91
N THR A 83 -13.53 1.02 15.67
CA THR A 83 -14.37 1.54 14.58
C THR A 83 -15.57 0.66 14.34
N THR A 84 -16.77 1.24 14.40
CA THR A 84 -18.03 0.52 14.26
C THR A 84 -18.09 -0.26 12.94
N GLY A 85 -18.40 -1.55 13.04
CA GLY A 85 -18.45 -2.47 11.90
C GLY A 85 -17.08 -2.95 11.43
N ILE A 86 -16.02 -2.77 12.22
CA ILE A 86 -14.71 -3.40 12.05
C ILE A 86 -14.53 -4.49 13.09
N SER A 87 -13.93 -5.62 12.70
CA SER A 87 -13.63 -6.74 13.59
C SER A 87 -12.36 -7.46 13.16
N ASN A 88 -11.87 -8.40 13.98
CA ASN A 88 -10.72 -9.25 13.69
C ASN A 88 -9.47 -8.47 13.27
N VAL A 89 -9.24 -7.30 13.88
CA VAL A 89 -8.07 -6.48 13.56
C VAL A 89 -6.81 -7.17 14.07
N LYS A 90 -5.79 -7.25 13.23
CA LYS A 90 -4.47 -7.76 13.58
C LYS A 90 -3.41 -6.90 12.91
N THR A 91 -2.41 -6.46 13.65
CA THR A 91 -1.19 -5.91 13.06
C THR A 91 -0.06 -6.93 13.07
N ASN A 92 0.74 -6.95 12.01
CA ASN A 92 1.97 -7.73 11.95
C ASN A 92 3.15 -6.80 11.72
N ILE A 93 4.13 -6.86 12.62
CA ILE A 93 5.33 -6.02 12.59
C ILE A 93 6.54 -6.93 12.59
N ASP A 94 7.01 -7.27 11.40
CA ASP A 94 8.26 -8.00 11.22
C ASP A 94 9.42 -6.99 11.17
N LEU A 95 10.02 -6.70 12.31
CA LEU A 95 11.21 -5.83 12.39
C LEU A 95 12.50 -6.52 11.91
N THR A 96 12.45 -7.81 11.58
CA THR A 96 13.58 -8.55 11.00
C THR A 96 13.62 -8.36 9.49
N ASN A 97 12.47 -8.37 8.82
CA ASN A 97 12.34 -8.19 7.38
C ASN A 97 11.73 -6.85 7.00
N TYR A 98 11.42 -5.99 7.97
CA TYR A 98 10.80 -4.68 7.79
C TYR A 98 9.50 -4.75 6.99
N ILE A 99 8.62 -5.67 7.40
CA ILE A 99 7.29 -5.85 6.83
C ILE A 99 6.26 -5.43 7.87
N PHE A 100 5.39 -4.51 7.49
CA PHE A 100 4.33 -3.98 8.34
C PHE A 100 2.99 -4.27 7.67
N ALA A 101 2.08 -4.93 8.37
CA ALA A 101 0.76 -5.23 7.85
C ALA A 101 -0.34 -4.92 8.86
N ILE A 102 -1.51 -4.58 8.34
CA ILE A 102 -2.77 -4.59 9.08
C ILE A 102 -3.80 -5.39 8.32
N ASP A 103 -4.46 -6.28 9.04
CA ASP A 103 -5.55 -7.13 8.58
C ASP A 103 -6.79 -6.77 9.39
N LEU A 104 -7.95 -6.68 8.74
CA LEU A 104 -9.23 -6.48 9.42
C LEU A 104 -10.39 -6.98 8.57
N ASP A 105 -11.50 -7.29 9.24
CA ASP A 105 -12.79 -7.53 8.61
C ASP A 105 -13.67 -6.28 8.75
N PHE A 106 -14.51 -6.02 7.74
CA PHE A 106 -15.47 -4.94 7.74
C PHE A 106 -16.88 -5.45 7.41
N GLN A 107 -17.89 -4.87 8.04
CA GLN A 107 -19.31 -5.18 7.77
C GLN A 107 -19.82 -4.51 6.50
N LYS A 108 -19.23 -3.38 6.11
CA LYS A 108 -19.55 -2.61 4.90
C LYS A 108 -18.37 -1.73 4.51
N ILE A 109 -18.28 -1.35 3.24
CA ILE A 109 -17.22 -0.44 2.74
C ILE A 109 -17.16 0.88 3.51
N SER A 110 -18.30 1.42 3.96
CA SER A 110 -18.30 2.66 4.75
C SER A 110 -17.64 2.50 6.11
N SER A 111 -17.65 1.30 6.72
CA SER A 111 -16.88 1.01 7.93
C SER A 111 -15.38 1.06 7.66
N LEU A 112 -14.93 0.48 6.55
CA LEU A 112 -13.51 0.55 6.13
C LEU A 112 -13.09 2.01 5.88
N ASN A 113 -13.89 2.79 5.15
CA ASN A 113 -13.61 4.22 4.92
C ASN A 113 -13.56 5.02 6.24
N ALA A 114 -14.35 4.64 7.25
CA ALA A 114 -14.31 5.28 8.56
C ALA A 114 -12.98 5.05 9.30
N VAL A 115 -12.31 3.91 9.08
CA VAL A 115 -10.95 3.68 9.61
C VAL A 115 -9.97 4.70 9.03
N PHE A 116 -9.98 4.91 7.71
CA PHE A 116 -9.13 5.91 7.07
C PHE A 116 -9.42 7.32 7.56
N LEU A 117 -10.69 7.68 7.74
CA LEU A 117 -11.09 8.97 8.31
C LEU A 117 -10.55 9.17 9.73
N LYS A 118 -10.69 8.17 10.60
CA LYS A 118 -10.16 8.25 11.97
C LYS A 118 -8.64 8.34 11.99
N LEU A 119 -7.95 7.58 11.13
CA LEU A 119 -6.48 7.65 11.01
C LEU A 119 -6.02 9.02 10.53
N LYS A 120 -6.69 9.58 9.51
CA LYS A 120 -6.45 10.95 9.04
C LYS A 120 -6.57 11.96 10.19
N ASN A 121 -7.65 11.85 10.98
CA ASN A 121 -7.91 12.76 12.09
C ASN A 121 -6.88 12.60 13.22
N SER A 122 -6.50 11.37 13.58
CA SER A 122 -5.49 11.12 14.63
C SER A 122 -4.11 11.66 14.24
N LYS A 123 -3.79 11.67 12.94
CA LYS A 123 -2.58 12.25 12.36
C LYS A 123 -2.68 13.73 12.03
N LYS A 124 -3.83 14.38 12.31
CA LYS A 124 -4.09 15.80 12.03
C LYS A 124 -3.84 16.16 10.55
N ILE A 125 -4.11 15.22 9.65
CA ILE A 125 -3.98 15.43 8.20
C ILE A 125 -5.12 16.36 7.73
N SER A 126 -4.81 17.28 6.81
CA SER A 126 -5.72 18.32 6.31
C SER A 126 -7.12 17.81 5.98
N THR A 127 -8.15 18.53 6.43
CA THR A 127 -9.57 18.19 6.22
C THR A 127 -9.93 18.10 4.74
N ALA A 128 -9.23 18.80 3.85
CA ALA A 128 -9.43 18.77 2.40
C ALA A 128 -9.16 17.39 1.75
N ILE A 129 -8.42 16.49 2.40
CA ILE A 129 -8.12 15.15 1.85
C ILE A 129 -9.27 14.18 2.15
N ALA A 130 -10.03 13.78 1.15
CA ALA A 130 -11.10 12.80 1.32
C ALA A 130 -10.54 11.37 1.57
N THR A 131 -11.32 10.55 2.27
CA THR A 131 -10.93 9.19 2.73
C THR A 131 -11.91 8.10 2.32
N ASP A 132 -12.89 8.45 1.48
CA ASP A 132 -13.78 7.56 0.75
C ASP A 132 -13.03 6.90 -0.42
N TYR A 133 -12.03 6.09 -0.09
CA TYR A 133 -11.20 5.42 -1.09
C TYR A 133 -11.95 4.31 -1.83
N PHE A 134 -12.91 3.68 -1.17
CA PHE A 134 -13.69 2.60 -1.73
C PHE A 134 -15.18 2.93 -1.78
N THR A 135 -15.88 2.45 -2.78
CA THR A 135 -17.36 2.37 -2.78
C THR A 135 -17.78 0.98 -3.28
N PHE A 136 -18.89 0.48 -2.74
CA PHE A 136 -19.53 -0.73 -3.24
C PHE A 136 -21.04 -0.56 -3.16
N ASN A 137 -21.69 -0.50 -4.31
CA ASN A 137 -23.14 -0.39 -4.41
C ASN A 137 -23.60 -1.02 -5.74
N ASP A 138 -24.75 -1.68 -5.76
CA ASP A 138 -25.36 -2.25 -6.98
C ASP A 138 -24.35 -3.04 -7.85
N LYS A 139 -23.60 -3.96 -7.23
CA LYS A 139 -22.57 -4.80 -7.88
C LYS A 139 -21.44 -4.00 -8.55
N LYS A 140 -21.26 -2.73 -8.19
CA LYS A 140 -20.19 -1.85 -8.65
C LYS A 140 -19.24 -1.54 -7.50
N PHE A 141 -18.01 -2.04 -7.61
CA PHE A 141 -16.92 -1.70 -6.71
C PHE A 141 -16.05 -0.60 -7.34
N VAL A 142 -15.68 0.43 -6.58
CA VAL A 142 -14.80 1.51 -7.06
C VAL A 142 -13.68 1.73 -6.07
N ARG A 143 -12.44 1.72 -6.55
CA ARG A 143 -11.27 2.30 -5.89
C ARG A 143 -10.96 3.67 -6.50
N SER A 144 -10.93 4.72 -5.67
CA SER A 144 -10.67 6.11 -6.08
C SER A 144 -9.35 6.64 -5.53
N GLN A 145 -8.64 7.49 -6.28
CA GLN A 145 -7.50 8.26 -5.77
C GLN A 145 -8.00 9.65 -5.30
N LYS A 146 -8.03 9.87 -3.99
CA LYS A 146 -8.50 11.14 -3.39
C LYS A 146 -7.37 12.03 -2.86
N VAL A 147 -6.18 11.45 -2.69
CA VAL A 147 -5.02 12.14 -2.13
C VAL A 147 -4.30 12.88 -3.26
N PRO A 148 -3.94 14.17 -3.09
CA PRO A 148 -3.15 14.92 -4.06
C PRO A 148 -1.67 14.50 -4.00
N ILE A 149 -1.39 13.25 -4.36
CA ILE A 149 -0.10 12.58 -4.16
C ILE A 149 1.05 13.38 -4.80
N LYS A 150 0.86 13.92 -6.01
CA LYS A 150 1.87 14.76 -6.68
C LYS A 150 2.23 16.00 -5.88
N THR A 151 1.23 16.74 -5.41
CA THR A 151 1.43 17.95 -4.60
C THR A 151 2.13 17.65 -3.27
N LEU A 152 1.83 16.50 -2.65
CA LEU A 152 2.52 16.07 -1.43
C LEU A 152 3.98 15.69 -1.73
N TYR A 153 4.21 14.94 -2.81
CA TYR A 153 5.55 14.55 -3.26
C TYR A 153 6.42 15.76 -3.61
N ASP A 154 5.87 16.77 -4.29
CA ASP A 154 6.63 17.95 -4.71
C ASP A 154 7.21 18.75 -3.54
N LYS A 155 6.53 18.72 -2.38
CA LYS A 155 6.97 19.37 -1.14
C LYS A 155 8.12 18.65 -0.42
N LEU A 156 8.44 17.42 -0.83
CA LEU A 156 9.53 16.66 -0.24
C LEU A 156 10.90 17.20 -0.69
N GLU A 157 11.88 17.09 0.19
CA GLU A 157 13.27 17.33 -0.15
C GLU A 157 13.79 16.28 -1.14
N LYS A 158 14.88 16.60 -1.85
CA LYS A 158 15.45 15.73 -2.88
C LYS A 158 15.79 14.33 -2.34
N ALA A 159 16.34 14.24 -1.14
CA ALA A 159 16.72 12.97 -0.52
C ALA A 159 15.50 12.10 -0.19
N ASP A 160 14.39 12.72 0.24
CA ASP A 160 13.15 12.01 0.56
C ASP A 160 12.39 11.58 -0.71
N LYS A 161 12.58 12.27 -1.84
CA LYS A 161 12.03 11.87 -3.14
C LYS A 161 12.65 10.59 -3.69
N GLU A 162 13.90 10.29 -3.34
CA GLU A 162 14.64 9.15 -3.87
C GLU A 162 14.00 7.80 -3.50
N VAL A 163 13.39 7.70 -2.32
CA VAL A 163 12.78 6.45 -1.82
C VAL A 163 11.62 5.97 -2.68
N PHE A 164 11.02 6.84 -3.50
CA PHE A 164 9.89 6.50 -4.37
C PHE A 164 10.30 6.00 -5.75
N GLN A 165 11.55 6.22 -6.17
CA GLN A 165 12.00 5.98 -7.55
C GLN A 165 11.85 4.52 -8.00
N THR A 166 12.11 3.58 -7.09
CA THR A 166 11.96 2.15 -7.36
C THR A 166 10.81 1.51 -6.58
N ALA A 167 10.02 2.32 -5.87
CA ALA A 167 8.92 1.83 -5.04
C ALA A 167 7.75 1.34 -5.90
N LYS A 168 7.12 0.24 -5.48
CA LYS A 168 6.06 -0.44 -6.22
C LYS A 168 4.76 -0.41 -5.46
N TYR A 169 3.65 -0.47 -6.19
CA TYR A 169 2.35 -0.76 -5.61
C TYR A 169 1.74 -1.99 -6.26
N THR A 170 1.01 -2.75 -5.46
CA THR A 170 0.24 -3.91 -5.88
C THR A 170 -1.14 -3.79 -5.25
N SER A 171 -2.20 -3.92 -6.04
CA SER A 171 -3.56 -4.06 -5.51
C SER A 171 -4.19 -5.35 -5.99
N VAL A 172 -4.90 -6.03 -5.10
CA VAL A 172 -5.63 -7.27 -5.40
C VAL A 172 -7.03 -7.19 -4.83
N TYR A 173 -8.03 -7.22 -5.70
CA TYR A 173 -9.43 -7.25 -5.30
C TYR A 173 -10.05 -8.59 -5.66
N LYS A 174 -10.74 -9.22 -4.71
CA LYS A 174 -11.36 -10.55 -4.83
C LYS A 174 -12.85 -10.41 -4.51
N PHE A 175 -13.69 -11.08 -5.27
CA PHE A 175 -15.15 -10.98 -5.22
C PHE A 175 -15.80 -12.36 -5.22
N ASP A 176 -16.96 -12.48 -4.58
CA ASP A 176 -17.79 -13.69 -4.67
C ASP A 176 -18.41 -13.82 -6.08
N SER A 177 -18.91 -12.70 -6.61
CA SER A 177 -19.42 -12.58 -7.97
C SER A 177 -18.31 -12.45 -9.03
N VAL A 178 -18.61 -12.90 -10.25
CA VAL A 178 -17.69 -12.80 -11.39
C VAL A 178 -17.59 -11.35 -11.87
N ILE A 179 -16.38 -10.91 -12.20
CA ILE A 179 -16.10 -9.61 -12.80
C ILE A 179 -16.61 -9.59 -14.24
N LYS A 180 -17.53 -8.67 -14.51
CA LYS A 180 -18.10 -8.39 -15.84
C LYS A 180 -17.23 -7.44 -16.64
N SER A 181 -16.77 -6.35 -16.02
CA SER A 181 -15.93 -5.35 -16.66
C SER A 181 -15.16 -4.53 -15.62
N PHE A 182 -14.10 -3.84 -16.08
CA PHE A 182 -13.32 -2.95 -15.25
C PHE A 182 -12.69 -1.81 -16.08
N THR A 183 -12.37 -0.67 -15.45
CA THR A 183 -11.87 0.51 -16.18
C THR A 183 -10.36 0.58 -16.31
N ASN A 184 -9.60 -0.03 -15.40
CA ASN A 184 -8.14 0.06 -15.40
C ASN A 184 -7.52 -0.93 -16.39
N LYS A 185 -6.95 -0.41 -17.49
CA LYS A 185 -6.40 -1.23 -18.59
C LYS A 185 -5.15 -2.04 -18.22
N ASN A 186 -4.45 -1.64 -17.16
CA ASN A 186 -3.24 -2.34 -16.70
C ASN A 186 -3.57 -3.45 -15.68
N ALA A 187 -4.83 -3.57 -15.27
CA ALA A 187 -5.28 -4.59 -14.36
C ALA A 187 -5.55 -5.91 -15.09
N VAL A 188 -5.24 -7.03 -14.44
CA VAL A 188 -5.35 -8.39 -15.00
C VAL A 188 -6.23 -9.24 -14.10
N THR A 189 -7.19 -9.95 -14.68
CA THR A 189 -8.07 -10.85 -13.93
C THR A 189 -7.45 -12.24 -13.74
N SER A 190 -7.86 -12.90 -12.67
CA SER A 190 -7.61 -14.34 -12.46
C SER A 190 -8.36 -15.20 -13.47
N LYS A 191 -7.95 -16.46 -13.66
CA LYS A 191 -8.64 -17.43 -14.54
C LYS A 191 -10.15 -17.60 -14.26
N SER A 192 -10.57 -17.48 -12.99
CA SER A 192 -11.97 -17.58 -12.59
C SER A 192 -12.77 -16.28 -12.79
N ASN A 193 -12.10 -15.19 -13.19
CA ASN A 193 -12.66 -13.83 -13.22
C ASN A 193 -13.26 -13.36 -11.89
N LYS A 194 -12.88 -13.96 -10.75
CA LYS A 194 -13.31 -13.53 -9.40
C LYS A 194 -12.26 -12.70 -8.65
N ALA A 195 -11.10 -12.50 -9.25
CA ALA A 195 -10.07 -11.63 -8.72
C ALA A 195 -9.45 -10.78 -9.83
N ILE A 196 -8.97 -9.61 -9.46
CA ILE A 196 -8.26 -8.67 -10.33
C ILE A 196 -7.04 -8.12 -9.59
N LYS A 197 -5.92 -8.05 -10.30
CA LYS A 197 -4.65 -7.54 -9.78
C LYS A 197 -4.18 -6.38 -10.64
N LEU A 198 -3.66 -5.34 -10.01
CA LEU A 198 -2.95 -4.25 -10.66
C LEU A 198 -1.59 -4.11 -9.98
N ASN A 199 -0.53 -4.16 -10.77
CA ASN A 199 0.83 -3.86 -10.33
C ASN A 199 1.27 -2.55 -11.00
N GLY A 200 2.09 -1.77 -10.31
CA GLY A 200 2.70 -0.61 -10.94
C GLY A 200 3.78 0.06 -10.12
N SER A 201 4.22 1.21 -10.62
CA SER A 201 5.29 2.02 -10.05
C SER A 201 4.71 3.21 -9.28
N ILE A 202 5.12 3.39 -8.03
CA ILE A 202 4.65 4.51 -7.22
C ILE A 202 5.08 5.85 -7.84
N ILE A 203 6.28 5.94 -8.42
CA ILE A 203 6.71 7.18 -9.08
C ILE A 203 5.88 7.48 -10.34
N ASN A 204 5.42 6.47 -11.06
CA ASN A 204 4.51 6.67 -12.19
C ASN A 204 3.12 7.13 -11.74
N VAL A 205 2.61 6.61 -10.62
CA VAL A 205 1.35 7.10 -10.01
C VAL A 205 1.49 8.54 -9.55
N ILE A 206 2.59 8.88 -8.87
CA ILE A 206 2.91 10.25 -8.44
C ILE A 206 2.87 11.20 -9.64
N ASN A 207 3.51 10.82 -10.75
CA ASN A 207 3.61 11.66 -11.95
C ASN A 207 2.35 11.62 -12.85
N GLY A 208 1.36 10.79 -12.54
CA GLY A 208 0.12 10.64 -13.32
C GLY A 208 0.26 9.79 -14.59
N ASN A 209 1.38 9.09 -14.76
CA ASN A 209 1.62 8.16 -15.87
C ASN A 209 0.91 6.82 -15.67
N GLU A 210 0.63 6.46 -14.41
CA GLU A 210 -0.16 5.30 -14.02
C GLU A 210 -1.31 5.73 -13.09
N LYS A 211 -2.40 4.95 -13.09
CA LYS A 211 -3.60 5.20 -12.29
C LYS A 211 -3.88 4.01 -11.40
N ILE A 212 -4.20 4.26 -10.13
CA ILE A 212 -4.63 3.23 -9.18
C ILE A 212 -6.15 3.05 -9.21
N GLU A 213 -6.87 3.99 -9.81
CA GLU A 213 -8.32 4.00 -9.85
C GLU A 213 -8.83 2.83 -10.70
N ASN A 214 -9.89 2.19 -10.19
CA ASN A 214 -10.55 1.12 -10.90
C ASN A 214 -12.02 1.09 -10.52
N THR A 215 -12.89 1.09 -11.52
CA THR A 215 -14.32 0.78 -11.38
C THR A 215 -14.52 -0.62 -11.91
N ILE A 216 -15.03 -1.52 -11.08
CA ILE A 216 -15.23 -2.94 -11.36
C ILE A 216 -16.72 -3.23 -11.26
N ILE A 217 -17.29 -3.80 -12.32
CA ILE A 217 -18.69 -4.23 -12.39
C ILE A 217 -18.74 -5.73 -12.23
N LEU A 218 -19.59 -6.22 -11.33
CA LEU A 218 -19.81 -7.63 -11.05
C LEU A 218 -21.15 -8.09 -11.66
N ASN A 219 -21.27 -9.40 -11.93
CA ASN A 219 -22.49 -10.03 -12.45
C ASN A 219 -23.58 -10.18 -11.40
#